data_AF-A0A0B0HGH5-F1
#
_entry.id   AF-A0A0B0HGH5-F1
#
_cell.length_a   1.000
_cell.length_b   1.000
_cell.length_c   1.000
_cell.angle_alpha   90.00
_cell.angle_beta   90.00
_cell.angle_gamma   90.00
#
_symmetry.space_group_name_H-M   'P 1'
#
loop_
_entity.id
_entity.type
_entity.pdbx_description
1 polymer ?
#
loop_
_entity_poly.entity_id
_entity_poly.type
_entity_poly.pdbx_seq_one_letter_code
_entity_poly.pdbx_strand_id
1 'polypeptide(L)'
;MRKLDNPMFPRPILDYEDDALLDAQRQDHEELLEFITALRKLIESVINLKPNEESQRILDLKGEFDKAYEKACTLADDQAGNKSAISEMINVIMQVIRRSAGDDLMALKEFADEELARSNHFRLCEHALVADLLDPDSLILEDELVAVLLGAPEDEFTSALELFDDEQRAELVKQAGTAISRFDSPDSDWLQRIEQMGV
;
A
#
# COMPACT_ATOMS: atom_id res chain seq x y z
N MET A 1 -5.00 -13.91 9.79
CA MET A 1 -3.56 -13.94 9.45
C MET A 1 -3.35 -14.79 8.21
N ARG A 2 -2.56 -14.34 7.22
CA ARG A 2 -2.38 -15.04 5.94
C ARG A 2 -1.66 -16.40 6.06
N LYS A 3 -0.74 -16.53 7.03
CA LYS A 3 0.10 -17.72 7.25
C LYS A 3 -0.57 -18.83 8.05
N LEU A 4 -1.69 -18.54 8.72
CA LEU A 4 -2.36 -19.49 9.60
C LEU A 4 -3.01 -20.60 8.75
N ASP A 5 -2.66 -21.85 9.04
CA ASP A 5 -3.16 -23.04 8.35
C ASP A 5 -3.00 -23.01 6.82
N ASN A 6 -2.03 -22.25 6.31
CA ASN A 6 -1.81 -22.11 4.87
C ASN A 6 -0.55 -22.86 4.42
N PRO A 7 -0.67 -24.08 3.86
CA PRO A 7 0.48 -24.92 3.52
C PRO A 7 1.29 -24.39 2.32
N MET A 8 0.78 -23.39 1.59
CA MET A 8 1.51 -22.76 0.49
C MET A 8 2.70 -21.93 1.00
N PHE A 9 2.62 -21.43 2.24
CA PHE A 9 3.73 -20.72 2.85
C PHE A 9 4.89 -21.69 3.15
N PRO A 10 6.16 -21.28 2.91
CA PRO A 10 7.33 -22.07 3.31
C PRO A 10 7.38 -22.36 4.82
N ARG A 11 6.80 -21.46 5.62
CA ARG A 11 6.78 -21.49 7.09
C ARG A 11 5.36 -21.18 7.58
N PRO A 12 4.42 -22.14 7.48
CA PRO A 12 3.05 -21.93 7.93
C PRO A 12 3.00 -21.81 9.46
N ILE A 13 2.05 -21.02 9.94
CA ILE A 13 1.70 -20.98 11.37
C ILE A 13 0.58 -22.00 11.56
N LEU A 14 0.80 -23.01 12.41
CA LEU A 14 -0.20 -24.02 12.74
C LEU A 14 -0.85 -23.78 14.11
N ASP A 15 -0.11 -23.11 14.99
CA ASP A 15 -0.56 -22.67 16.31
C ASP A 15 0.24 -21.42 16.70
N TYR A 16 -0.34 -20.57 17.53
CA TYR A 16 0.32 -19.38 18.04
C TYR A 16 0.10 -19.27 19.56
N GLU A 17 1.15 -18.86 20.26
CA GLU A 17 1.10 -18.62 21.69
C GLU A 17 0.32 -17.33 21.99
N ASP A 18 -0.45 -17.30 23.08
CA ASP A 18 -1.22 -16.13 23.50
C ASP A 18 -0.32 -14.88 23.67
N ASP A 19 0.90 -15.06 24.20
CA ASP A 19 1.87 -13.98 24.39
C ASP A 19 2.30 -13.35 23.05
N ALA A 20 2.44 -14.17 21.98
CA ALA A 20 2.80 -13.68 20.66
C ALA A 20 1.67 -12.86 20.02
N LEU A 21 0.41 -13.25 20.26
CA LEU A 21 -0.74 -12.48 19.82
C LEU A 21 -0.83 -11.14 20.56
N LEU A 22 -0.62 -11.14 21.88
CA LEU A 22 -0.64 -9.92 22.70
C LEU A 22 0.47 -8.95 22.30
N ASP A 23 1.67 -9.46 22.01
CA ASP A 23 2.79 -8.64 21.55
C ASP A 23 2.50 -8.01 20.17
N ALA A 24 1.90 -8.76 19.23
CA ALA A 24 1.49 -8.22 17.93
C ALA A 24 0.44 -7.10 18.09
N GLN A 25 -0.59 -7.33 18.90
CA GLN A 25 -1.61 -6.31 19.20
C GLN A 25 -1.02 -5.06 19.85
N ARG A 26 0.00 -5.23 20.71
CA ARG A 26 0.72 -4.08 21.29
C ARG A 26 1.45 -3.28 20.21
N GLN A 27 2.12 -3.96 19.28
CA GLN A 27 2.83 -3.30 18.17
C GLN A 27 1.87 -2.52 17.27
N ASP A 28 0.74 -3.12 16.88
CA ASP A 28 -0.31 -2.45 16.09
C ASP A 28 -0.81 -1.18 16.80
N HIS A 29 -1.00 -1.25 18.12
CA HIS A 29 -1.43 -0.10 18.92
C HIS A 29 -0.36 0.99 19.01
N GLU A 30 0.90 0.62 19.23
CA GLU A 30 2.03 1.55 19.27
C GLU A 30 2.17 2.29 17.93
N GLU A 31 2.09 1.55 16.81
CA GLU A 31 2.14 2.10 15.46
C GLU A 31 1.01 3.10 15.18
N LEU A 32 -0.22 2.78 15.60
CA LEU A 32 -1.36 3.69 15.48
C LEU A 32 -1.16 4.99 16.28
N LEU A 33 -0.60 4.90 17.49
CA LEU A 33 -0.29 6.09 18.31
C LEU A 33 0.80 6.95 17.66
N GLU A 34 1.83 6.33 17.12
CA GLU A 34 2.89 7.01 16.38
C GLU A 34 2.32 7.74 15.15
N PHE A 35 1.49 7.05 14.36
CA PHE A 35 0.81 7.63 13.21
C PHE A 35 -0.06 8.84 13.58
N ILE A 36 -0.96 8.71 14.56
CA ILE A 36 -1.85 9.81 14.98
C ILE A 36 -1.01 11.01 15.47
N THR A 37 0.08 10.75 16.18
CA THR A 37 0.98 11.79 16.67
C THR A 37 1.70 12.51 15.51
N ALA A 38 2.18 11.75 14.53
CA ALA A 38 2.81 12.29 13.33
C ALA A 38 1.82 13.11 12.47
N LEU A 39 0.60 12.60 12.26
CA LEU A 39 -0.44 13.27 11.49
C LEU A 39 -0.85 14.60 12.12
N ARG A 40 -0.97 14.67 13.45
CA ARG A 40 -1.25 15.94 14.15
C ARG A 40 -0.15 16.97 13.92
N LYS A 41 1.12 16.58 14.02
CA LYS A 41 2.26 17.46 13.73
C LYS A 41 2.27 17.94 12.27
N LEU A 42 1.90 17.06 11.34
CA LEU A 42 1.78 17.40 9.93
C LEU A 42 0.68 18.44 9.69
N ILE A 43 -0.49 18.26 10.30
CA ILE A 43 -1.60 19.24 10.24
C ILE A 43 -1.18 20.58 10.88
N GLU A 44 -0.51 20.55 12.04
CA GLU A 44 0.02 21.76 12.68
C GLU A 44 1.02 22.50 11.78
N SER A 45 1.80 21.76 10.98
CA SER A 45 2.74 22.36 10.02
C SER A 45 2.02 23.11 8.91
N VAL A 46 0.87 22.62 8.44
CA VAL A 46 0.03 23.33 7.47
C VAL A 46 -0.57 24.60 8.07
N ILE A 47 -1.12 24.51 9.29
CA ILE A 47 -1.75 25.64 9.98
C ILE A 47 -0.76 26.79 10.21
N ASN A 48 0.51 26.46 10.44
CA ASN A 48 1.58 27.42 10.70
C ASN A 48 2.30 27.93 9.43
N LEU A 49 1.84 27.56 8.22
CA LEU A 49 2.37 28.11 6.97
C LEU A 49 2.16 29.64 6.93
N LYS A 50 3.21 30.39 6.59
CA LYS A 50 3.11 31.84 6.46
C LYS A 50 2.58 32.21 5.08
N PRO A 51 2.01 33.42 4.95
CA PRO A 51 1.76 34.01 3.65
C PRO A 51 3.07 34.11 2.85
N ASN A 52 3.08 33.60 1.62
CA ASN A 52 4.24 33.53 0.72
C ASN A 52 5.35 32.55 1.16
N GLU A 53 5.01 31.46 1.84
CA GLU A 53 5.95 30.36 2.05
C GLU A 53 6.55 29.87 0.71
N GLU A 54 7.78 29.36 0.76
CA GLU A 54 8.48 28.85 -0.41
C GLU A 54 7.69 27.68 -1.04
N SER A 55 7.50 27.70 -2.37
CA SER A 55 6.75 26.66 -3.09
C SER A 55 7.27 25.25 -2.83
N GLN A 56 8.58 25.11 -2.60
CA GLN A 56 9.20 23.83 -2.24
C GLN A 56 8.64 23.29 -0.91
N ARG A 57 8.46 24.14 0.10
CA ARG A 57 7.92 23.70 1.39
C ARG A 57 6.48 23.19 1.26
N ILE A 58 5.69 23.79 0.39
CA ILE A 58 4.31 23.37 0.11
C ILE A 58 4.30 22.02 -0.61
N LEU A 59 5.21 21.81 -1.56
CA LEU A 59 5.38 20.52 -2.25
C LEU A 59 5.87 19.43 -1.29
N ASP A 60 6.79 19.75 -0.38
CA ASP A 60 7.27 18.80 0.63
C ASP A 60 6.12 18.36 1.55
N LEU A 61 5.27 19.30 1.99
CA LEU A 61 4.07 18.98 2.78
C LEU A 61 3.12 18.05 2.02
N LYS A 62 2.89 18.29 0.72
CA LYS A 62 2.11 17.38 -0.13
C LYS A 62 2.69 15.97 -0.08
N GLY A 63 4.00 15.83 -0.27
CA GLY A 63 4.68 14.53 -0.20
C GLY A 63 4.60 13.87 1.17
N GLU A 64 4.65 14.66 2.25
CA GLU A 64 4.41 14.16 3.62
C GLU A 64 2.98 13.64 3.80
N PHE A 65 1.98 14.30 3.20
CA PHE A 65 0.59 13.81 3.21
C PHE A 65 0.37 12.57 2.35
N ASP A 66 1.03 12.44 1.19
CA ASP A 66 0.94 11.20 0.39
C ASP A 66 1.41 9.99 1.22
N LYS A 67 2.57 10.13 1.89
CA LYS A 67 3.12 9.09 2.76
C LYS A 67 2.20 8.80 3.95
N ALA A 68 1.56 9.83 4.50
CA ALA A 68 0.58 9.65 5.56
C ALA A 68 -0.66 8.87 5.07
N TYR A 69 -1.09 9.09 3.82
CA TYR A 69 -2.17 8.31 3.21
C TYR A 69 -1.77 6.84 3.05
N GLU A 70 -0.58 6.57 2.49
CA GLU A 70 -0.04 5.22 2.32
C GLU A 70 0.06 4.50 3.67
N LYS A 71 0.60 5.17 4.70
CA LYS A 71 0.67 4.60 6.04
C LYS A 71 -0.71 4.31 6.62
N ALA A 72 -1.68 5.21 6.42
CA ALA A 72 -3.05 4.97 6.86
C ALA A 72 -3.71 3.76 6.20
N CYS A 73 -3.24 3.33 5.02
CA CYS A 73 -3.71 2.11 4.36
C CYS A 73 -3.10 0.83 4.93
N THR A 74 -1.94 0.89 5.60
CA THR A 74 -1.28 -0.29 6.19
C THR A 74 -1.66 -0.52 7.65
N LEU A 75 -2.18 0.50 8.34
CA LEU A 75 -2.56 0.40 9.75
C LEU A 75 -3.74 -0.55 9.98
N ALA A 76 -3.71 -1.21 11.14
CA ALA A 76 -4.88 -1.85 11.70
C ALA A 76 -6.02 -0.84 12.00
N ASP A 77 -7.24 -1.35 12.16
CA ASP A 77 -8.49 -0.61 12.34
C ASP A 77 -8.93 0.24 11.13
N ASP A 78 -10.16 0.76 11.22
CA ASP A 78 -10.73 1.62 10.18
C ASP A 78 -10.12 3.02 10.21
N GLN A 79 -9.34 3.34 9.17
CA GLN A 79 -8.74 4.66 8.96
C GLN A 79 -9.48 5.53 7.93
N ALA A 80 -10.71 5.18 7.52
CA ALA A 80 -11.44 5.90 6.47
C ALA A 80 -11.55 7.41 6.73
N GLY A 81 -11.79 7.81 7.98
CA GLY A 81 -11.85 9.23 8.36
C GLY A 81 -10.52 9.95 8.16
N ASN A 82 -9.39 9.32 8.55
CA ASN A 82 -8.06 9.90 8.39
C ASN A 82 -7.67 9.97 6.91
N LYS A 83 -7.91 8.89 6.14
CA LYS A 83 -7.65 8.85 4.69
C LYS A 83 -8.42 9.93 3.94
N SER A 84 -9.71 10.10 4.23
CA SER A 84 -10.53 11.17 3.63
C SER A 84 -9.97 12.56 3.95
N ALA A 85 -9.64 12.83 5.21
CA ALA A 85 -9.11 14.13 5.61
C ALA A 85 -7.74 14.44 4.97
N ILE A 86 -6.86 13.43 4.87
CA ILE A 86 -5.56 13.55 4.19
C ILE A 86 -5.76 13.86 2.71
N SER A 87 -6.64 13.11 2.03
CA SER A 87 -6.95 13.34 0.60
C SER A 87 -7.51 14.75 0.36
N GLU A 88 -8.42 15.22 1.22
CA GLU A 88 -8.93 16.59 1.16
C GLU A 88 -7.82 17.64 1.34
N MET A 89 -6.90 17.41 2.28
CA MET A 89 -5.77 18.32 2.52
C MET A 89 -4.83 18.38 1.31
N ILE A 90 -4.49 17.24 0.72
CA ILE A 90 -3.69 17.18 -0.52
C ILE A 90 -4.37 17.98 -1.62
N ASN A 91 -5.69 17.80 -1.80
CA ASN A 91 -6.46 18.55 -2.79
C ASN A 91 -6.40 20.06 -2.56
N VAL A 92 -6.50 20.51 -1.31
CA VAL A 92 -6.35 21.93 -0.95
C VAL A 92 -4.96 22.45 -1.28
N ILE A 93 -3.91 21.70 -0.92
CA ILE A 93 -2.52 22.06 -1.23
C ILE A 93 -2.32 22.19 -2.75
N MET A 94 -2.80 21.21 -3.52
CA MET A 94 -2.70 21.23 -4.98
C MET A 94 -3.47 22.38 -5.62
N GLN A 95 -4.62 22.79 -5.07
CA GLN A 95 -5.33 23.98 -5.53
C GLN A 95 -4.52 25.26 -5.32
N VAL A 96 -3.80 25.39 -4.20
CA VAL A 96 -2.91 26.53 -3.94
C VAL A 96 -1.76 26.56 -4.93
N ILE A 97 -1.11 25.41 -5.16
CA ILE A 97 -0.01 25.29 -6.14
C ILE A 97 -0.50 25.65 -7.55
N ARG A 98 -1.64 25.10 -8.00
CA ARG A 98 -2.20 25.42 -9.32
C ARG A 98 -2.46 26.91 -9.52
N ARG A 99 -2.99 27.61 -8.50
CA ARG A 99 -3.19 29.07 -8.57
C ARG A 99 -1.88 29.84 -8.69
N SER A 100 -0.81 29.35 -8.08
CA SER A 100 0.52 29.98 -8.17
C SER A 100 1.17 29.84 -9.55
N ALA A 101 0.82 28.80 -10.31
CA ALA A 101 1.34 28.56 -11.66
C ALA A 101 0.69 29.43 -12.75
N GLY A 102 -0.45 30.07 -12.46
CA GLY A 102 -1.15 30.92 -13.42
C GLY A 102 -1.62 30.16 -14.68
N ASP A 103 -1.34 30.72 -15.86
CA ASP A 103 -1.75 30.18 -17.17
C ASP A 103 -0.68 29.32 -17.86
N ASP A 104 0.33 28.82 -17.11
CA ASP A 104 1.34 27.93 -17.68
C ASP A 104 0.72 26.57 -18.07
N LEU A 105 0.46 26.40 -19.37
CA LEU A 105 -0.17 25.21 -19.93
C LEU A 105 0.62 23.92 -19.68
N MET A 106 1.96 24.00 -19.58
CA MET A 106 2.79 22.83 -19.31
C MET A 106 2.63 22.42 -17.84
N ALA A 107 2.73 23.37 -16.91
CA ALA A 107 2.53 23.12 -15.49
C ALA A 107 1.12 22.57 -15.19
N LEU A 108 0.07 23.14 -15.83
CA LEU A 108 -1.30 22.66 -15.68
C LEU A 108 -1.48 21.21 -16.14
N LYS A 109 -0.78 20.80 -17.21
CA LYS A 109 -0.78 19.41 -17.67
C LYS A 109 -0.07 18.49 -16.68
N GLU A 110 1.11 18.87 -16.19
CA GLU A 110 1.84 18.07 -15.19
C GLU A 110 1.03 17.87 -13.91
N PHE A 111 0.30 18.89 -13.44
CA PHE A 111 -0.60 18.74 -12.29
C PHE A 111 -1.83 17.87 -12.55
N ALA A 112 -2.25 17.70 -13.80
CA ALA A 112 -3.34 16.79 -14.16
C ALA A 112 -2.83 15.34 -14.26
N ASP A 113 -1.66 15.14 -14.86
CA ASP A 113 -1.01 13.85 -14.97
C ASP A 113 -0.65 13.31 -13.57
N GLU A 114 -0.11 14.17 -12.68
CA GLU A 114 0.19 13.81 -11.28
C GLU A 114 -1.08 13.48 -10.48
N GLU A 115 -2.17 14.24 -10.65
CA GLU A 115 -3.44 13.95 -9.97
C GLU A 115 -3.99 12.58 -10.36
N LEU A 116 -3.95 12.26 -11.66
CA LEU A 116 -4.39 10.97 -12.17
C LEU A 116 -3.53 9.84 -11.61
N ALA A 117 -2.20 10.02 -11.63
CA ALA A 117 -1.26 9.05 -11.08
C ALA A 117 -1.52 8.81 -9.58
N ARG A 118 -1.69 9.89 -8.79
CA ARG A 118 -1.98 9.81 -7.36
C ARG A 118 -3.32 9.13 -7.08
N SER A 119 -4.36 9.45 -7.84
CA SER A 119 -5.68 8.81 -7.67
C SER A 119 -5.61 7.31 -7.96
N ASN A 120 -4.85 6.89 -8.97
CA ASN A 120 -4.65 5.48 -9.28
C ASN A 120 -3.84 4.78 -8.18
N HIS A 121 -2.79 5.44 -7.70
CA HIS A 121 -1.97 4.96 -6.59
C HIS A 121 -2.78 4.76 -5.30
N PHE A 122 -3.56 5.77 -4.90
CA PHE A 122 -4.41 5.66 -3.71
C PHE A 122 -5.47 4.58 -3.86
N ARG A 123 -6.07 4.43 -5.04
CA ARG A 123 -6.99 3.31 -5.32
C ARG A 123 -6.32 1.96 -5.10
N LEU A 124 -5.07 1.80 -5.54
CA LEU A 124 -4.29 0.59 -5.34
C LEU A 124 -4.00 0.35 -3.85
N CYS A 125 -3.57 1.38 -3.11
CA CYS A 125 -3.31 1.28 -1.67
C CYS A 125 -4.56 0.93 -0.82
N GLU A 126 -5.79 1.07 -1.34
CA GLU A 126 -6.99 0.63 -0.62
C GLU A 126 -7.08 -0.91 -0.50
N HIS A 127 -6.35 -1.66 -1.32
CA HIS A 127 -6.24 -3.11 -1.18
C HIS A 127 -5.15 -3.44 -0.15
N ALA A 128 -5.52 -4.18 0.91
CA ALA A 128 -4.61 -4.47 2.02
C ALA A 128 -3.32 -5.16 1.56
N LEU A 129 -3.41 -6.14 0.65
CA LEU A 129 -2.22 -6.76 0.06
C LEU A 129 -1.35 -5.76 -0.71
N VAL A 130 -1.94 -4.86 -1.48
CA VAL A 130 -1.16 -3.88 -2.25
C VAL A 130 -0.46 -2.91 -1.32
N ALA A 131 -1.13 -2.45 -0.27
CA ALA A 131 -0.53 -1.61 0.76
C ALA A 131 0.68 -2.32 1.41
N ASP A 132 0.52 -3.60 1.78
CA ASP A 132 1.62 -4.39 2.35
C ASP A 132 2.78 -4.62 1.39
N LEU A 133 2.54 -4.74 0.08
CA LEU A 133 3.60 -4.93 -0.92
C LEU A 133 4.37 -3.64 -1.22
N LEU A 134 3.72 -2.49 -1.07
CA LEU A 134 4.32 -1.18 -1.27
C LEU A 134 5.03 -0.66 -0.01
N ASP A 135 4.71 -1.20 1.16
CA ASP A 135 5.39 -0.84 2.41
C ASP A 135 6.87 -1.28 2.39
N PRO A 136 7.83 -0.35 2.52
CA PRO A 136 9.25 -0.68 2.61
C PRO A 136 9.59 -1.61 3.79
N ASP A 137 8.78 -1.57 4.85
CA ASP A 137 8.93 -2.38 6.06
C ASP A 137 8.01 -3.61 6.05
N SER A 138 7.54 -4.03 4.86
CA SER A 138 6.65 -5.19 4.69
C SER A 138 7.15 -6.44 5.40
N LEU A 139 6.23 -7.13 6.07
CA LEU A 139 6.48 -8.42 6.71
C LEU A 139 6.40 -9.60 5.73
N ILE A 140 6.06 -9.34 4.46
CA ILE A 140 6.03 -10.35 3.40
C ILE A 140 7.46 -10.61 2.93
N LEU A 141 7.97 -11.80 3.21
CA LEU A 141 9.30 -12.20 2.75
C LEU A 141 9.28 -12.60 1.27
N GLU A 142 10.42 -12.49 0.60
CA GLU A 142 10.57 -12.80 -0.83
C GLU A 142 10.09 -14.23 -1.18
N ASP A 143 10.43 -15.21 -0.33
CA ASP A 143 10.02 -16.61 -0.52
C ASP A 143 8.55 -16.88 -0.14
N GLU A 144 7.84 -15.88 0.38
CA GLU A 144 6.43 -15.95 0.77
C GLU A 144 5.50 -15.27 -0.23
N LEU A 145 6.02 -14.44 -1.13
CA LEU A 145 5.24 -13.62 -2.07
C LEU A 145 4.24 -14.45 -2.88
N VAL A 146 4.68 -15.58 -3.44
CA VAL A 146 3.82 -16.50 -4.18
C VAL A 146 2.66 -17.03 -3.32
N ALA A 147 2.95 -17.42 -2.07
CA ALA A 147 1.94 -17.95 -1.17
C ALA A 147 0.91 -16.88 -0.78
N VAL A 148 1.38 -15.64 -0.60
CA VAL A 148 0.53 -14.49 -0.35
C VAL A 148 -0.39 -14.21 -1.54
N LEU A 149 0.16 -14.13 -2.76
CA LEU A 149 -0.61 -13.86 -3.98
C LEU A 149 -1.66 -14.93 -4.24
N LEU A 150 -1.29 -16.21 -4.15
CA LEU A 150 -2.21 -17.33 -4.40
C LEU A 150 -3.27 -17.50 -3.32
N GLY A 151 -3.01 -17.02 -2.10
CA GLY A 151 -3.98 -17.03 -0.99
C GLY A 151 -4.84 -15.77 -0.89
N ALA A 152 -4.63 -14.76 -1.74
CA ALA A 152 -5.33 -13.48 -1.66
C ALA A 152 -6.77 -13.56 -2.20
N PRO A 153 -7.68 -12.68 -1.77
CA PRO A 153 -8.94 -12.44 -2.49
C PRO A 153 -8.71 -12.11 -3.98
N GLU A 154 -9.68 -12.41 -4.85
CA GLU A 154 -9.53 -12.25 -6.32
C GLU A 154 -9.27 -10.79 -6.74
N ASP A 155 -9.93 -9.84 -6.10
CA ASP A 155 -9.78 -8.41 -6.34
C ASP A 155 -8.41 -7.89 -5.88
N GLU A 156 -7.94 -8.32 -4.70
CA GLU A 156 -6.60 -8.01 -4.20
C GLU A 156 -5.51 -8.66 -5.06
N PHE A 157 -5.71 -9.91 -5.49
CA PHE A 157 -4.78 -10.61 -6.38
C PHE A 157 -4.61 -9.86 -7.70
N THR A 158 -5.73 -9.50 -8.35
CA THR A 158 -5.71 -8.79 -9.63
C THR A 158 -5.01 -7.43 -9.48
N SER A 159 -5.33 -6.69 -8.42
CA SER A 159 -4.74 -5.37 -8.15
C SER A 159 -3.25 -5.46 -7.81
N ALA A 160 -2.82 -6.48 -7.07
CA ALA A 160 -1.40 -6.71 -6.77
C ALA A 160 -0.59 -7.03 -8.04
N LEU A 161 -1.18 -7.74 -9.02
CA LEU A 161 -0.50 -8.01 -10.28
C LEU A 161 -0.17 -6.71 -11.06
N GLU A 162 -0.95 -5.63 -10.91
CA GLU A 162 -0.65 -4.34 -11.54
C GLU A 162 0.71 -3.75 -11.12
N LEU A 163 1.28 -4.18 -9.99
CA LEU A 163 2.58 -3.73 -9.49
C LEU A 163 3.77 -4.38 -10.22
N PHE A 164 3.55 -5.51 -10.89
CA PHE A 164 4.61 -6.31 -11.48
C PHE A 164 4.62 -6.19 -12.99
N ASP A 165 5.81 -5.95 -13.55
CA ASP A 165 6.04 -5.99 -14.99
C ASP A 165 6.06 -7.43 -15.54
N ASP A 166 6.14 -7.55 -16.87
CA ASP A 166 6.11 -8.85 -17.56
C ASP A 166 7.26 -9.78 -17.14
N GLU A 167 8.44 -9.24 -16.84
CA GLU A 167 9.61 -10.03 -16.43
C GLU A 167 9.42 -10.56 -15.01
N GLN A 168 8.97 -9.71 -14.10
CA GLN A 168 8.64 -10.07 -12.72
C GLN A 168 7.51 -11.10 -12.68
N ARG A 169 6.47 -10.93 -13.50
CA ARG A 169 5.36 -11.89 -13.65
C ARG A 169 5.82 -13.25 -14.14
N ALA A 170 6.70 -13.29 -15.14
CA ALA A 170 7.27 -14.54 -15.63
C ALA A 170 8.06 -15.29 -14.54
N GLU A 171 8.80 -14.56 -13.69
CA GLU A 171 9.50 -15.16 -12.55
C GLU A 171 8.51 -15.65 -11.47
N LEU A 172 7.45 -14.89 -11.17
CA LEU A 172 6.38 -15.32 -10.27
C LEU A 172 5.72 -16.62 -10.72
N VAL A 173 5.43 -16.78 -12.02
CA VAL A 173 4.90 -18.03 -12.60
C VAL A 173 5.85 -19.21 -12.35
N LYS A 174 7.16 -19.00 -12.56
CA LYS A 174 8.18 -20.04 -12.34
C LYS A 174 8.30 -20.42 -10.86
N GLN A 175 8.29 -19.43 -9.97
CA GLN A 175 8.33 -19.66 -8.52
C GLN A 175 7.05 -20.38 -8.05
N ALA A 176 5.89 -19.97 -8.56
CA ALA A 176 4.62 -20.61 -8.26
C ALA A 176 4.56 -22.06 -8.73
N GLY A 177 5.01 -22.35 -9.96
CA GLY A 177 5.14 -23.72 -10.47
C GLY A 177 6.03 -24.59 -9.59
N THR A 178 7.14 -24.04 -9.11
CA THR A 178 8.04 -24.74 -8.17
C THR A 178 7.37 -24.98 -6.83
N ALA A 179 6.64 -24.00 -6.30
CA ALA A 179 5.94 -24.11 -5.02
C ALA A 179 4.80 -25.15 -5.05
N ILE A 180 3.98 -25.16 -6.11
CA ILE A 180 2.87 -26.13 -6.23
C ILE A 180 3.36 -27.56 -6.50
N SER A 181 4.56 -27.75 -7.06
CA SER A 181 5.11 -29.09 -7.34
C SER A 181 5.33 -29.95 -6.08
N ARG A 182 5.27 -29.33 -4.89
CA ARG A 182 5.37 -30.00 -3.59
C ARG A 182 4.07 -30.71 -3.19
N PHE A 183 2.96 -30.45 -3.89
CA PHE A 183 1.66 -31.02 -3.62
C PHE A 183 1.34 -32.11 -4.64
N ASP A 184 0.98 -33.31 -4.18
CA ASP A 184 0.58 -34.43 -5.04
C ASP A 184 -0.69 -34.14 -5.85
N SER A 185 -1.54 -33.24 -5.34
CA SER A 185 -2.77 -32.78 -6.00
C SER A 185 -2.96 -31.30 -5.69
N PRO A 186 -2.38 -30.41 -6.53
CA PRO A 186 -2.53 -28.96 -6.37
C PRO A 186 -4.00 -28.52 -6.48
N ASP A 187 -4.38 -27.49 -5.74
CA ASP A 187 -5.69 -26.87 -5.89
C ASP A 187 -5.87 -26.31 -7.31
N SER A 188 -7.04 -26.55 -7.91
CA SER A 188 -7.39 -26.00 -9.22
C SER A 188 -7.39 -24.47 -9.25
N ASP A 189 -7.71 -23.82 -8.13
CA ASP A 189 -7.68 -22.35 -8.03
C ASP A 189 -6.24 -21.82 -8.16
N TRP A 190 -5.27 -22.49 -7.54
CA TRP A 190 -3.86 -22.11 -7.65
C TRP A 190 -3.38 -22.23 -9.09
N LEU A 191 -3.76 -23.30 -9.80
CA LEU A 191 -3.41 -23.48 -11.21
C LEU A 191 -3.98 -22.36 -12.08
N GLN A 192 -5.25 -22.01 -11.88
CA GLN A 192 -5.91 -20.93 -12.62
C GLN A 192 -5.23 -19.58 -12.36
N ARG A 193 -4.88 -19.27 -11.11
CA ARG A 193 -4.17 -18.02 -10.77
C ARG A 193 -2.77 -17.96 -11.36
N ILE A 194 -2.05 -19.08 -11.42
CA ILE A 194 -0.73 -19.14 -12.08
C ILE A 194 -0.85 -18.83 -13.57
N GLU A 195 -1.91 -19.32 -14.23
CA GLU A 195 -2.18 -18.95 -15.62
C GLU A 195 -2.45 -17.44 -15.75
N GLN A 196 -3.24 -16.85 -14.83
CA GLN A 196 -3.52 -15.41 -14.82
C GLN A 196 -2.27 -14.55 -14.57
N MET A 197 -1.30 -15.01 -13.77
CA MET A 197 -0.03 -14.29 -13.58
C MET A 197 0.75 -14.12 -14.89
N GLY A 198 0.65 -15.09 -15.81
CA GLY A 198 1.40 -15.11 -17.07
C GLY A 198 0.72 -14.43 -18.25
N VAL A 199 -0.48 -13.86 -18.05
CA VAL A 199 -1.25 -13.10 -19.06
C VAL A 199 -1.04 -11.61 -18.83
#